data_AF-A0A8G1A1V6-F1
#
_entry.id   AF-A0A8G1A1V6-F1
#
_cell.length_a   1.000
_cell.length_b   1.000
_cell.length_c   1.000
_cell.angle_alpha   90.00
_cell.angle_beta   90.00
_cell.angle_gamma   90.00
#
_symmetry.space_group_name_H-M   'P 1'
#
loop_
_entity.id
_entity.type
_entity.pdbx_description
1 polymer ?
#
loop_
_entity_poly.entity_id
_entity_poly.type
_entity_poly.pdbx_seq_one_letter_code
_entity_poly.pdbx_strand_id
1 'polypeptide(L)'
;MKSRQARGTCLICKGGVTPRGVLRHSTTCLQSSGWPEGDKPSLLIKVRDLYDGTYWLLVLARRDALLDDLDRLLRDVWVECCGHLSAFTIDGRDYVSDEMLEGESMEVPLSGLVAPGSTFLYRYDFGTTTELALKVVAETPVAPPDGPLCLVARNNRPIVPCDRCGHDAEFMLAESMDEGGPHSYCRKCLASAEAGFEWVERIANSPRGGICGYVEDPVTAIRWYPPGWDVAELVPGDLEEAPDSVAPDEESREYAAEVGAAADAVLLDIGDEIDAFIGEEEKARGEEFAFMAGESVTTFCTFMYLFHGVEIREWDARTVRRCLLEEMVQNPDYPEEWPENFVPIICRFIARMEASGRITNAADLIVALEEAAPEFISAVTSPEKGGDQIRRILEKARDGGIDPNDTDALLHFIFNEYLEMAGVDPDDTERREEMTRRAEEELFDDITDDLRKNMCLIRCDEFCSRFEDDTVLDRCVSIVHALRDHPDAPLLRGDMLLWSAAVVYAACQDARLIRPGRGGPPLGREIGSFFGFEVSSIRSKVKALRGFLPAQ
;
A
#
# COMPACT_ATOMS: atom_id res chain seq x y z
N MET A 1 14.08 15.02 -32.77
CA MET A 1 13.79 16.46 -32.57
C MET A 1 14.62 16.97 -31.40
N LYS A 2 15.14 18.21 -31.41
CA LYS A 2 15.83 18.76 -30.23
C LYS A 2 14.81 18.87 -29.09
N SER A 3 14.96 18.12 -28.00
CA SER A 3 14.01 18.17 -26.88
C SER A 3 13.92 19.59 -26.34
N ARG A 4 12.70 20.12 -26.28
CA ARG A 4 12.43 21.46 -25.79
C ARG A 4 12.26 21.33 -24.28
N GLN A 5 13.32 21.64 -23.52
CA GLN A 5 13.29 21.53 -22.06
C GLN A 5 12.06 22.25 -21.48
N ALA A 6 11.31 21.55 -20.63
CA ALA A 6 10.06 22.04 -20.07
C ALA A 6 10.28 23.21 -19.11
N ARG A 7 9.34 24.16 -19.05
CA ARG A 7 9.33 25.17 -17.98
C ARG A 7 9.18 24.50 -16.61
N GLY A 8 9.54 25.22 -15.56
CA GLY A 8 9.48 24.70 -14.21
C GLY A 8 9.03 25.73 -13.20
N THR A 9 9.11 25.33 -11.94
CA THR A 9 8.78 26.15 -10.78
C THR A 9 9.97 26.17 -9.84
N CYS A 10 10.32 27.37 -9.35
CA CYS A 10 11.23 27.51 -8.23
C CYS A 10 10.46 27.24 -6.95
N LEU A 11 10.88 26.23 -6.19
CA LEU A 11 10.15 25.79 -5.02
C LEU A 11 10.38 26.73 -3.82
N ILE A 12 11.39 27.59 -3.87
CA ILE A 12 11.67 28.56 -2.78
C ILE A 12 10.67 29.71 -2.81
N CYS A 13 10.40 30.28 -3.98
CA CYS A 13 9.51 31.44 -4.12
C CYS A 13 8.17 31.10 -4.80
N LYS A 14 7.95 29.83 -5.15
CA LYS A 14 6.81 29.31 -5.93
C LYS A 14 6.64 29.97 -7.32
N GLY A 15 7.67 30.67 -7.81
CA GLY A 15 7.66 31.40 -9.08
C GLY A 15 8.07 30.54 -10.28
N GLY A 16 7.49 30.81 -11.45
CA GLY A 16 7.83 30.11 -12.70
C GLY A 16 9.24 30.39 -13.21
N VAL A 17 9.94 29.35 -13.67
CA VAL A 17 11.31 29.40 -14.19
C VAL A 17 11.44 28.76 -15.57
N THR A 18 12.46 29.20 -16.32
CA THR A 18 12.85 28.54 -17.57
C THR A 18 14.08 27.66 -17.34
N PRO A 19 14.29 26.58 -18.11
CA PRO A 19 15.45 25.71 -17.97
C PRO A 19 16.81 26.42 -18.07
N ARG A 20 16.88 27.51 -18.84
CA ARG A 20 18.08 28.34 -18.99
C ARG A 20 18.24 29.36 -17.87
N GLY A 21 17.14 29.77 -17.24
CA GLY A 21 17.11 30.77 -16.18
C GLY A 21 17.10 30.20 -14.76
N VAL A 22 16.75 28.92 -14.60
CA VAL A 22 16.53 28.29 -13.28
C VAL A 22 17.73 28.44 -12.36
N LEU A 23 18.95 28.19 -12.84
CA LEU A 23 20.14 28.33 -12.01
C LEU A 23 20.29 29.75 -11.45
N ARG A 24 20.22 30.77 -12.33
CA ARG A 24 20.35 32.17 -11.92
C ARG A 24 19.25 32.56 -10.93
N HIS A 25 18.01 32.17 -11.24
CA HIS A 25 16.85 32.47 -10.41
C HIS A 25 16.98 31.82 -9.03
N SER A 26 17.22 30.51 -8.97
CA SER A 26 17.37 29.75 -7.73
C SER A 26 18.55 30.26 -6.89
N THR A 27 19.67 30.65 -7.48
CA THR A 27 20.77 31.28 -6.74
C THR A 27 20.35 32.58 -6.07
N THR A 28 19.63 33.46 -6.77
CA THR A 28 19.11 34.71 -6.17
C THR A 28 18.08 34.44 -5.08
N CYS A 29 17.18 33.47 -5.28
CA CYS A 29 16.21 33.06 -4.26
C CYS A 29 16.90 32.51 -3.01
N LEU A 30 17.91 31.65 -3.17
CA LEU A 30 18.69 31.11 -2.05
C LEU A 30 19.40 32.22 -1.26
N GLN A 31 20.04 33.17 -1.95
CA GLN A 31 20.70 34.31 -1.29
C GLN A 31 19.71 35.20 -0.52
N SER A 32 18.43 35.18 -0.89
CA SER A 32 17.38 35.99 -0.30
C SER A 32 16.45 35.20 0.62
N SER A 33 16.67 33.88 0.81
CA SER A 33 15.73 33.00 1.51
C SER A 33 15.81 33.13 3.03
N GLY A 34 16.90 33.67 3.56
CA GLY A 34 17.18 33.68 5.01
C GLY A 34 17.53 32.30 5.57
N TRP A 35 17.82 31.33 4.70
CA TRP A 35 18.28 29.99 5.09
C TRP A 35 19.69 30.04 5.68
N PRO A 36 20.07 29.04 6.50
CA PRO A 36 21.39 29.03 7.13
C PRO A 36 22.51 29.02 6.10
N GLU A 37 23.66 29.58 6.46
CA GLU A 37 24.90 29.36 5.73
C GLU A 37 25.61 28.15 6.32
N GLY A 38 26.15 27.29 5.46
CA GLY A 38 26.95 26.12 5.88
C GLY A 38 28.43 26.45 6.03
N ASP A 39 29.14 25.71 6.89
CA ASP A 39 30.59 25.83 7.05
C ASP A 39 31.37 25.62 5.75
N LYS A 40 30.80 24.85 4.81
CA LYS A 40 31.29 24.68 3.45
C LYS A 40 30.18 24.99 2.46
N PRO A 41 30.50 25.58 1.28
CA PRO A 41 29.48 25.86 0.26
C PRO A 41 28.75 24.59 -0.18
N SER A 42 27.43 24.64 -0.15
CA SER A 42 26.54 23.59 -0.67
C SER A 42 26.61 23.53 -2.20
N LEU A 43 26.35 22.35 -2.75
CA LEU A 43 26.33 22.08 -4.17
C LEU A 43 24.92 22.27 -4.74
N LEU A 44 24.82 22.83 -5.94
CA LEU A 44 23.59 22.80 -6.73
C LEU A 44 23.73 21.72 -7.80
N ILE A 45 22.95 20.66 -7.69
CA ILE A 45 22.98 19.49 -8.56
C ILE A 45 21.73 19.51 -9.46
N LYS A 46 21.95 19.64 -10.76
CA LYS A 46 20.88 19.50 -11.75
C LYS A 46 20.76 18.04 -12.14
N VAL A 47 19.56 17.49 -11.98
CA VAL A 47 19.19 16.14 -12.39
C VAL A 47 18.27 16.25 -13.59
N ARG A 48 18.41 15.36 -14.57
CA ARG A 48 17.50 15.27 -15.71
C ARG A 48 17.38 13.83 -16.14
N ASP A 49 16.27 13.50 -16.78
CA ASP A 49 16.21 12.26 -17.54
C ASP A 49 17.27 12.27 -18.66
N LEU A 50 17.89 11.12 -18.90
CA LEU A 50 19.00 11.00 -19.86
C LEU A 50 18.51 11.16 -21.31
N TYR A 51 17.28 10.74 -21.60
CA TYR A 51 16.73 10.59 -22.95
C TYR A 51 15.70 11.69 -23.29
N ASP A 52 14.87 12.09 -22.33
CA ASP A 52 13.88 13.14 -22.41
C ASP A 52 14.33 14.40 -21.64
N GLY A 53 14.37 15.54 -22.34
CA GLY A 53 14.71 16.82 -21.73
C GLY A 53 13.57 17.48 -20.95
N THR A 54 12.38 16.89 -20.95
CA THR A 54 11.17 17.38 -20.27
C THR A 54 11.34 17.35 -18.76
N TYR A 55 11.86 16.25 -18.25
CA TYR A 55 11.99 15.96 -16.82
C TYR A 55 13.32 16.50 -16.27
N TRP A 56 13.26 17.37 -15.26
CA TRP A 56 14.46 17.87 -14.57
C TRP A 56 14.17 18.35 -13.15
N LEU A 57 15.16 18.17 -12.28
CA LEU A 57 15.19 18.65 -10.89
C LEU A 57 16.44 19.53 -10.68
N LEU A 58 16.37 20.43 -9.69
CA LEU A 58 17.51 21.14 -9.15
C LEU A 58 17.52 20.93 -7.63
N VAL A 59 18.57 20.27 -7.15
CA VAL A 59 18.76 19.89 -5.75
C VAL A 59 19.87 20.75 -5.15
N LEU A 60 19.61 21.29 -3.96
CA LEU A 60 20.61 21.89 -3.09
C LEU A 60 21.11 20.80 -2.14
N ALA A 61 22.42 20.56 -2.13
CA ALA A 61 23.02 19.47 -1.38
C ALA A 61 24.17 19.97 -0.49
N ARG A 62 24.16 19.60 0.79
CA ARG A 62 25.35 19.80 1.63
C ARG A 62 26.50 18.97 1.08
N ARG A 63 27.72 19.45 1.28
CA ARG A 63 28.92 18.73 0.84
C ARG A 63 29.14 17.42 1.60
N ASP A 64 28.70 17.34 2.85
CA ASP A 64 28.80 16.13 3.67
C ASP A 64 27.58 15.20 3.53
N ALA A 65 26.58 15.56 2.72
CA ALA A 65 25.52 14.64 2.33
C ALA A 65 26.10 13.41 1.64
N LEU A 66 25.50 12.25 1.87
CA LEU A 66 25.91 10.98 1.28
C LEU A 66 25.33 10.82 -0.12
N LEU A 67 25.91 9.94 -0.95
CA LEU A 67 25.24 9.50 -2.17
C LEU A 67 23.91 8.81 -1.87
N ASP A 68 23.85 8.10 -0.75
CA ASP A 68 22.63 7.45 -0.24
C ASP A 68 21.50 8.47 0.05
N ASP A 69 21.83 9.65 0.59
CA ASP A 69 20.84 10.72 0.75
C ASP A 69 20.28 11.18 -0.60
N LEU A 70 21.15 11.27 -1.61
CA LEU A 70 20.76 11.69 -2.96
C LEU A 70 19.93 10.60 -3.65
N ASP A 71 20.24 9.33 -3.42
CA ASP A 71 19.44 8.19 -3.89
C ASP A 71 18.03 8.24 -3.29
N ARG A 72 17.90 8.41 -1.96
CA ARG A 72 16.60 8.55 -1.28
C ARG A 72 15.79 9.72 -1.85
N LEU A 73 16.39 10.89 -2.02
CA LEU A 73 15.69 12.03 -2.63
C LEU A 73 15.17 11.69 -4.03
N LEU A 74 15.98 11.05 -4.87
CA LEU A 74 15.56 10.69 -6.24
C LEU A 74 14.43 9.65 -6.23
N ARG A 75 14.50 8.66 -5.34
CA ARG A 75 13.47 7.64 -5.13
C ARG A 75 12.15 8.28 -4.71
N ASP A 76 12.18 8.98 -3.58
CA ASP A 76 11.01 9.60 -2.96
C ASP A 76 10.32 10.63 -3.86
N VAL A 77 11.10 11.37 -4.66
CA VAL A 77 10.56 12.44 -5.52
C VAL A 77 10.17 11.93 -6.91
N TRP A 78 10.80 10.86 -7.42
CA TRP A 78 10.85 10.68 -8.87
C TRP A 78 10.89 9.25 -9.43
N VAL A 79 11.46 8.24 -8.76
CA VAL A 79 11.68 6.95 -9.46
C VAL A 79 11.26 5.70 -8.68
N GLU A 80 10.96 5.79 -7.38
CA GLU A 80 10.63 4.60 -6.59
C GLU A 80 9.31 3.97 -7.04
N CYS A 81 9.29 2.65 -7.24
CA CYS A 81 8.07 1.89 -7.54
C CYS A 81 7.97 0.62 -6.68
N CYS A 82 8.99 -0.25 -6.67
CA CYS A 82 8.91 -1.58 -6.02
C CYS A 82 10.16 -1.98 -5.22
N GLY A 83 10.95 -1.00 -4.78
CA GLY A 83 12.17 -1.22 -3.99
C GLY A 83 13.34 -1.75 -4.80
N HIS A 84 13.44 -1.38 -6.08
CA HIS A 84 14.51 -1.88 -6.96
C HIS A 84 15.89 -1.36 -6.58
N LEU A 85 16.92 -1.98 -7.17
CA LEU A 85 18.32 -1.59 -7.01
C LEU A 85 18.62 -0.31 -7.80
N SER A 86 19.55 0.49 -7.27
CA SER A 86 20.04 1.69 -7.93
C SER A 86 21.57 1.79 -7.88
N ALA A 87 22.13 2.60 -8.78
CA ALA A 87 23.56 2.89 -8.80
C ALA A 87 23.86 4.29 -9.33
N PHE A 88 24.88 4.95 -8.76
CA PHE A 88 25.55 6.10 -9.38
C PHE A 88 26.82 5.65 -10.09
N THR A 89 27.08 6.17 -11.29
CA THR A 89 28.36 6.00 -11.98
C THR A 89 29.10 7.34 -12.00
N ILE A 90 30.18 7.46 -11.21
CA ILE A 90 30.98 8.67 -11.05
C ILE A 90 32.43 8.36 -11.44
N ASP A 91 32.98 9.07 -12.43
CA ASP A 91 34.34 8.87 -12.94
C ASP A 91 34.68 7.40 -13.28
N GLY A 92 33.69 6.66 -13.79
CA GLY A 92 33.81 5.26 -14.19
C GLY A 92 33.76 4.25 -13.03
N ARG A 93 33.42 4.70 -11.82
CA ARG A 93 33.17 3.84 -10.65
C ARG A 93 31.69 3.80 -10.33
N ASP A 94 31.20 2.61 -10.03
CA ASP A 94 29.80 2.39 -9.66
C ASP A 94 29.67 2.39 -8.14
N TYR A 95 28.73 3.19 -7.65
CA TYR A 95 28.29 3.25 -6.26
C TYR A 95 26.88 2.69 -6.19
N VAL A 96 26.67 1.61 -5.45
CA VAL A 96 25.50 0.74 -5.55
C VAL A 96 24.66 0.76 -4.26
N SER A 97 23.35 0.64 -4.39
CA SER A 97 22.41 0.66 -3.25
C SER A 97 22.44 -0.64 -2.43
N ASP A 98 23.04 -1.71 -2.96
CA ASP A 98 23.25 -2.98 -2.26
C ASP A 98 24.73 -3.38 -2.33
N GLU A 99 25.35 -3.51 -1.17
CA GLU A 99 26.76 -3.90 -1.01
C GLU A 99 27.11 -5.29 -1.59
N MET A 100 26.12 -6.11 -1.96
CA MET A 100 26.34 -7.38 -2.64
C MET A 100 26.59 -7.23 -4.15
N LEU A 101 26.27 -6.07 -4.73
CA LEU A 101 26.57 -5.77 -6.12
C LEU A 101 28.05 -5.42 -6.27
N GLU A 102 28.62 -5.68 -7.46
CA GLU A 102 29.96 -5.20 -7.78
C GLU A 102 29.96 -3.67 -7.86
N GLY A 103 30.47 -3.01 -6.82
CA GLY A 103 30.50 -1.55 -6.71
C GLY A 103 30.96 -1.09 -5.33
N GLU A 104 31.13 0.22 -5.17
CA GLU A 104 31.38 0.88 -3.88
C GLU A 104 30.05 1.20 -3.17
N SER A 105 30.04 1.32 -1.84
CA SER A 105 28.84 1.70 -1.08
C SER A 105 28.44 3.16 -1.34
N MET A 106 27.14 3.45 -1.32
CA MET A 106 26.60 4.83 -1.38
C MET A 106 26.78 5.62 -0.07
N GLU A 107 27.26 4.99 1.01
CA GLU A 107 27.58 5.64 2.30
C GLU A 107 28.89 6.47 2.24
N VAL A 108 29.01 7.28 1.19
CA VAL A 108 30.17 8.11 0.90
C VAL A 108 29.74 9.56 0.69
N PRO A 109 30.42 10.54 1.29
CA PRO A 109 30.01 11.94 1.21
C PRO A 109 30.34 12.54 -0.17
N LEU A 110 29.48 13.44 -0.64
CA LEU A 110 29.67 14.19 -1.89
C LEU A 110 31.01 14.96 -1.92
N SER A 111 31.49 15.41 -0.77
CA SER A 111 32.69 16.26 -0.58
C SER A 111 34.01 15.68 -1.06
N GLY A 112 34.05 14.40 -1.46
CA GLY A 112 35.22 13.76 -2.06
C GLY A 112 35.00 13.25 -3.49
N LEU A 113 33.76 13.28 -3.99
CA LEU A 113 33.38 12.62 -5.24
C LEU A 113 33.05 13.60 -6.37
N VAL A 114 32.43 14.73 -6.03
CA VAL A 114 31.92 15.66 -7.02
C VAL A 114 32.25 17.10 -6.68
N ALA A 115 32.50 17.89 -7.72
CA ALA A 115 32.80 19.32 -7.65
C ALA A 115 32.03 20.06 -8.76
N PRO A 116 31.96 21.40 -8.75
CA PRO A 116 31.30 22.16 -9.80
C PRO A 116 31.84 21.80 -11.17
N GLY A 117 30.92 21.44 -12.08
CA GLY A 117 31.26 20.95 -13.41
C GLY A 117 31.25 19.42 -13.54
N SER A 118 31.36 18.67 -12.44
CA SER A 118 31.25 17.20 -12.45
C SER A 118 29.92 16.76 -13.05
N THR A 119 29.97 15.70 -13.85
CA THR A 119 28.81 15.03 -14.43
C THR A 119 28.89 13.55 -14.12
N PHE A 120 27.76 12.96 -13.74
CA PHE A 120 27.67 11.57 -13.37
C PHE A 120 26.29 11.01 -13.72
N LEU A 121 26.16 9.69 -13.71
CA LEU A 121 24.92 9.00 -14.07
C LEU A 121 24.30 8.37 -12.83
N TYR A 122 22.99 8.21 -12.89
CA TYR A 122 22.22 7.43 -11.94
C TYR A 122 21.32 6.47 -12.71
N ARG A 123 21.20 5.24 -12.20
CA ARG A 123 20.37 4.18 -12.78
C ARG A 123 19.49 3.62 -11.66
N TYR A 124 18.19 3.56 -11.89
CA TYR A 124 17.23 2.92 -11.01
C TYR A 124 16.50 1.81 -11.78
N ASP A 125 16.36 0.65 -11.13
CA ASP A 125 15.89 -0.62 -11.70
C ASP A 125 16.74 -1.12 -12.88
N PHE A 126 17.53 -2.17 -12.67
CA PHE A 126 18.37 -2.71 -13.76
C PHE A 126 17.60 -3.57 -14.79
N GLY A 127 16.32 -3.88 -14.53
CA GLY A 127 15.44 -4.55 -15.49
C GLY A 127 14.85 -3.56 -16.50
N THR A 128 14.08 -2.58 -16.00
CA THR A 128 13.48 -1.52 -16.82
C THR A 128 14.10 -0.17 -16.48
N THR A 129 15.35 0.04 -16.91
CA THR A 129 16.18 1.11 -16.35
C THR A 129 15.71 2.52 -16.64
N THR A 130 15.49 3.28 -15.58
CA THR A 130 15.40 4.73 -15.63
C THR A 130 16.79 5.32 -15.42
N GLU A 131 17.30 6.01 -16.44
CA GLU A 131 18.65 6.59 -16.43
C GLU A 131 18.59 8.10 -16.31
N LEU A 132 19.22 8.64 -15.27
CA LEU A 132 19.29 10.07 -15.00
C LEU A 132 20.71 10.60 -15.19
N ALA A 133 20.83 11.77 -15.80
CA ALA A 133 22.08 12.51 -15.89
C ALA A 133 22.13 13.60 -14.83
N LEU A 134 23.17 13.56 -13.99
CA LEU A 134 23.41 14.53 -12.93
C LEU A 134 24.58 15.43 -13.30
N LYS A 135 24.46 16.71 -12.96
CA LYS A 135 25.53 17.70 -13.13
C LYS A 135 25.56 18.67 -11.96
N VAL A 136 26.73 18.82 -11.33
CA VAL A 136 26.96 19.89 -10.37
C VAL A 136 27.11 21.20 -11.13
N VAL A 137 26.15 22.11 -11.01
CA VAL A 137 26.05 23.32 -11.84
C VAL A 137 26.59 24.58 -11.16
N ALA A 138 26.63 24.61 -9.82
CA ALA A 138 27.16 25.73 -9.04
C ALA A 138 27.37 25.35 -7.57
N GLU A 139 27.91 26.29 -6.79
CA GLU A 139 27.92 26.25 -5.32
C GLU A 139 27.29 27.50 -4.74
N THR A 140 26.88 27.42 -3.49
CA THR A 140 26.32 28.55 -2.73
C THR A 140 26.69 28.41 -1.26
N PRO A 141 26.94 29.50 -0.51
CA PRO A 141 27.15 29.43 0.94
C PRO A 141 25.90 28.94 1.69
N VAL A 142 24.72 29.07 1.08
CA VAL A 142 23.43 28.68 1.67
C VAL A 142 23.34 27.15 1.80
N ALA A 143 22.93 26.68 2.97
CA ALA A 143 22.64 25.28 3.27
C ALA A 143 21.12 25.00 3.20
N PRO A 144 20.71 23.74 2.93
CA PRO A 144 19.34 23.30 3.18
C PRO A 144 18.92 23.63 4.63
N PRO A 145 17.68 24.08 4.85
CA PRO A 145 17.19 24.42 6.19
C PRO A 145 17.00 23.17 7.06
N ASP A 146 16.51 22.09 6.45
CA ASP A 146 16.21 20.82 7.09
C ASP A 146 16.92 19.69 6.34
N GLY A 147 17.76 18.93 7.06
CA GLY A 147 18.43 17.74 6.51
C GLY A 147 19.64 18.00 5.58
N PRO A 148 20.11 16.94 4.89
CA PRO A 148 21.31 16.98 4.05
C PRO A 148 21.07 17.59 2.66
N LEU A 149 19.84 17.53 2.14
CA LEU A 149 19.46 17.93 0.79
C LEU A 149 18.11 18.64 0.78
N CYS A 150 17.84 19.47 -0.22
CA CYS A 150 16.55 20.08 -0.47
C CYS A 150 16.32 20.27 -1.98
N LEU A 151 15.12 19.93 -2.47
CA LEU A 151 14.68 20.18 -3.83
C LEU A 151 14.30 21.66 -3.98
N VAL A 152 15.04 22.42 -4.80
CA VAL A 152 14.86 23.88 -4.90
C VAL A 152 14.15 24.34 -6.17
N ALA A 153 14.09 23.48 -7.19
CA ALA A 153 13.28 23.69 -8.40
C ALA A 153 13.02 22.36 -9.12
N ARG A 154 11.91 22.27 -9.84
CA ARG A 154 11.63 21.15 -10.76
C ARG A 154 10.87 21.61 -12.00
N ASN A 155 10.84 20.77 -13.03
CA ASN A 155 9.95 20.98 -14.18
C ASN A 155 8.48 20.94 -13.74
N ASN A 156 7.64 21.67 -14.47
CA ASN A 156 6.20 21.56 -14.31
C ASN A 156 5.74 20.22 -14.88
N ARG A 157 4.63 19.70 -14.36
CA ARG A 157 3.98 18.51 -14.91
C ARG A 157 3.81 18.68 -16.44
N PRO A 158 4.22 17.69 -17.24
CA PRO A 158 4.09 17.77 -18.69
C PRO A 158 2.63 17.91 -19.07
N ILE A 159 2.37 18.81 -20.01
CA ILE A 159 1.05 18.94 -20.63
C ILE A 159 1.06 18.03 -21.86
N VAL A 160 0.37 16.91 -21.75
CA VAL A 160 0.23 15.92 -22.82
C VAL A 160 -1.13 16.13 -23.49
N PRO A 161 -1.21 16.23 -24.83
CA PRO A 161 -2.51 16.33 -25.50
C PRO A 161 -3.23 14.99 -25.48
N CYS A 162 -4.53 15.01 -25.24
CA CYS A 162 -5.43 13.87 -25.37
C CYS A 162 -5.52 13.44 -26.84
N ASP A 163 -5.32 12.16 -27.11
CA ASP A 163 -5.29 11.60 -28.46
C ASP A 163 -6.63 11.76 -29.19
N ARG A 164 -7.74 11.81 -28.45
CA ARG A 164 -9.09 11.92 -29.02
C ARG A 164 -9.55 13.36 -29.26
N CYS A 165 -9.31 14.27 -28.32
CA CYS A 165 -9.86 15.63 -28.40
C CYS A 165 -8.81 16.76 -28.51
N GLY A 166 -7.53 16.46 -28.27
CA GLY A 166 -6.43 17.42 -28.34
C GLY A 166 -6.31 18.40 -27.17
N HIS A 167 -7.23 18.35 -26.18
CA HIS A 167 -7.09 19.08 -24.90
C HIS A 167 -6.11 18.36 -23.97
N ASP A 168 -5.81 18.95 -22.81
CA ASP A 168 -4.87 18.37 -21.85
C ASP A 168 -5.36 17.00 -21.34
N ALA A 169 -4.51 15.98 -21.46
CA ALA A 169 -4.73 14.64 -20.95
C ALA A 169 -4.38 14.58 -19.46
N GLU A 170 -5.10 13.72 -18.75
CA GLU A 170 -4.88 13.43 -17.33
C GLU A 170 -4.34 12.01 -17.13
N PHE A 171 -4.69 11.10 -18.04
CA PHE A 171 -4.44 9.67 -17.95
C PHE A 171 -3.67 9.17 -19.16
N MET A 172 -2.87 8.12 -18.95
CA MET A 172 -2.19 7.36 -19.98
C MET A 172 -2.54 5.87 -19.86
N LEU A 173 -2.58 5.18 -20.99
CA LEU A 173 -2.66 3.72 -21.02
C LEU A 173 -1.24 3.17 -21.06
N ALA A 174 -0.81 2.55 -19.96
CA ALA A 174 0.56 2.06 -19.77
C ALA A 174 0.93 0.95 -20.75
N GLU A 175 -0.05 0.13 -21.16
CA GLU A 175 0.11 -0.91 -22.18
C GLU A 175 -1.11 -0.95 -23.11
N SER A 176 -0.97 -0.47 -24.34
CA SER A 176 -1.96 -0.78 -25.39
C SER A 176 -1.51 -2.05 -26.12
N MET A 177 -2.36 -3.08 -26.16
CA MET A 177 -2.13 -4.30 -26.96
C MET A 177 -2.00 -4.03 -28.48
N ASP A 178 -2.34 -2.83 -28.94
CA ASP A 178 -2.24 -2.42 -30.35
C ASP A 178 -0.89 -1.74 -30.66
N GLU A 179 -0.43 -1.85 -31.92
CA GLU A 179 0.87 -1.39 -32.46
C GLU A 179 1.07 0.17 -32.47
N GLY A 180 0.45 0.92 -31.54
CA GLY A 180 0.37 2.38 -31.54
C GLY A 180 1.20 3.14 -30.49
N GLY A 181 1.69 2.49 -29.43
CA GLY A 181 2.36 3.15 -28.30
C GLY A 181 1.39 3.68 -27.23
N PRO A 182 1.89 4.26 -26.12
CA PRO A 182 1.04 4.65 -24.99
C PRO A 182 0.06 5.75 -25.40
N HIS A 183 -1.22 5.51 -25.16
CA HIS A 183 -2.30 6.44 -25.48
C HIS A 183 -2.59 7.37 -24.31
N SER A 184 -2.90 8.63 -24.57
CA SER A 184 -3.21 9.62 -23.53
C SER A 184 -4.62 10.18 -23.67
N TYR A 185 -5.38 10.22 -22.58
CA TYR A 185 -6.77 10.66 -22.55
C TYR A 185 -7.04 11.71 -21.47
N CYS A 186 -7.90 12.68 -21.80
CA CYS A 186 -8.56 13.48 -20.78
C CYS A 186 -9.70 12.66 -20.15
N ARG A 187 -10.13 13.02 -18.95
CA ARG A 187 -11.18 12.31 -18.19
C ARG A 187 -12.42 12.00 -19.02
N LYS A 188 -12.93 13.00 -19.74
CA LYS A 188 -14.14 12.86 -20.59
C LYS A 188 -13.95 11.88 -21.74
N CYS A 189 -12.77 11.87 -22.35
CA CYS A 189 -12.49 10.99 -23.47
C CYS A 189 -12.24 9.56 -23.02
N LEU A 190 -11.58 9.37 -21.87
CA LEU A 190 -11.36 8.05 -21.26
C LEU A 190 -12.68 7.36 -20.92
N ALA A 191 -13.59 8.05 -20.21
CA ALA A 191 -14.91 7.52 -19.86
C ALA A 191 -15.74 7.08 -21.10
N SER A 192 -15.42 7.63 -22.27
CA SER A 192 -16.09 7.31 -23.54
C SER A 192 -15.31 6.33 -24.42
N ALA A 193 -14.18 5.81 -23.96
CA ALA A 193 -13.25 5.02 -24.78
C ALA A 193 -13.48 3.51 -24.72
N GLU A 194 -14.36 2.98 -23.84
CA GLU A 194 -14.47 1.52 -23.59
C GLU A 194 -13.09 0.84 -23.43
N ALA A 195 -12.08 1.58 -22.97
CA ALA A 195 -10.75 1.07 -22.74
C ALA A 195 -10.76 0.30 -21.42
N GLY A 196 -10.18 -0.90 -21.39
CA GLY A 196 -10.00 -1.66 -20.16
C GLY A 196 -9.26 -0.81 -19.12
N PHE A 197 -9.88 -0.58 -17.97
CA PHE A 197 -9.42 0.35 -16.95
C PHE A 197 -8.17 -0.14 -16.19
N GLU A 198 -7.82 -1.42 -16.32
CA GLU A 198 -6.67 -2.08 -15.70
C GLU A 198 -5.30 -1.49 -16.10
N TRP A 199 -5.22 -0.74 -17.20
CA TRP A 199 -3.98 -0.16 -17.71
C TRP A 199 -3.95 1.36 -17.66
N VAL A 200 -4.93 1.98 -16.99
CA VAL A 200 -5.07 3.44 -16.89
C VAL A 200 -4.23 3.96 -15.74
N GLU A 201 -3.17 4.70 -16.05
CA GLU A 201 -2.35 5.39 -15.08
C GLU A 201 -2.54 6.91 -15.19
N ARG A 202 -2.35 7.64 -14.09
CA ARG A 202 -2.24 9.11 -14.15
C ARG A 202 -0.91 9.50 -14.77
N ILE A 203 -0.92 10.53 -15.62
CA ILE A 203 0.31 11.06 -16.22
C ILE A 203 1.16 11.69 -15.11
N ALA A 204 2.19 10.98 -14.66
CA ALA A 204 3.09 11.39 -13.60
C ALA A 204 4.04 12.54 -14.01
N ASN A 205 4.53 13.34 -13.05
CA ASN A 205 5.62 14.28 -13.30
C ASN A 205 6.99 13.62 -13.09
N SER A 206 7.17 12.44 -13.68
CA SER A 206 8.31 11.55 -13.50
C SER A 206 8.74 10.91 -14.82
N PRO A 207 10.05 10.71 -15.05
CA PRO A 207 10.54 9.90 -16.16
C PRO A 207 10.22 8.40 -16.05
N ARG A 208 9.75 7.95 -14.87
CA ARG A 208 9.36 6.57 -14.58
C ARG A 208 7.87 6.28 -14.84
N GLY A 209 7.06 7.31 -15.07
CA GLY A 209 5.61 7.14 -15.29
C GLY A 209 5.30 6.22 -16.48
N GLY A 210 4.27 5.36 -16.33
CA GLY A 210 3.95 4.33 -17.32
C GLY A 210 4.81 3.07 -17.23
N ILE A 211 5.66 2.92 -16.21
CA ILE A 211 6.55 1.77 -16.07
C ILE A 211 6.46 1.21 -14.66
N CYS A 212 6.22 -0.10 -14.56
CA CYS A 212 6.19 -0.84 -13.30
C CYS A 212 5.20 -0.26 -12.28
N GLY A 213 4.03 0.19 -12.75
CA GLY A 213 2.97 0.73 -11.89
C GLY A 213 3.41 1.95 -11.08
N TYR A 214 4.36 2.75 -11.57
CA TYR A 214 4.88 3.90 -10.83
C TYR A 214 3.77 4.90 -10.49
N VAL A 215 3.65 5.21 -9.21
CA VAL A 215 2.76 6.26 -8.68
C VAL A 215 3.60 7.30 -7.93
N GLU A 216 3.26 8.57 -8.10
CA GLU A 216 3.89 9.63 -7.30
C GLU A 216 3.45 9.51 -5.84
N ASP A 217 4.38 9.68 -4.91
CA ASP A 217 4.11 9.74 -3.47
C ASP A 217 4.39 11.17 -2.93
N PRO A 218 3.38 12.05 -2.94
CA PRO A 218 3.49 13.40 -2.39
C PRO A 218 3.86 13.46 -0.90
N VAL A 219 3.46 12.46 -0.11
CA VAL A 219 3.65 12.41 1.35
C VAL A 219 5.11 12.16 1.69
N THR A 220 5.78 11.29 0.94
CA THR A 220 7.23 11.09 1.10
C THR A 220 8.00 12.22 0.41
N ALA A 221 7.58 12.64 -0.78
CA ALA A 221 8.28 13.69 -1.54
C ALA A 221 8.35 15.04 -0.80
N ILE A 222 7.30 15.43 -0.06
CA ILE A 222 7.23 16.73 0.64
C ILE A 222 8.39 16.96 1.60
N ARG A 223 8.98 15.89 2.15
CA ARG A 223 10.13 15.94 3.08
C ARG A 223 11.37 16.60 2.47
N TRP A 224 11.46 16.58 1.15
CA TRP A 224 12.57 17.17 0.40
C TRP A 224 12.26 18.60 -0.09
N TYR A 225 11.04 19.09 0.09
CA TYR A 225 10.63 20.42 -0.38
C TYR A 225 11.04 21.52 0.62
N PRO A 226 11.14 22.77 0.15
CA PRO A 226 11.34 23.93 1.02
C PRO A 226 10.26 24.05 2.10
N PRO A 227 10.56 24.60 3.28
CA PRO A 227 9.54 24.87 4.30
C PRO A 227 8.39 25.71 3.75
N GLY A 228 7.16 25.38 4.15
CA GLY A 228 5.93 26.08 3.71
C GLY A 228 5.29 25.53 2.44
N TRP A 229 5.64 24.30 2.04
CA TRP A 229 4.87 23.50 1.10
C TRP A 229 3.96 22.53 1.87
N ASP A 230 2.76 22.33 1.33
CA ASP A 230 1.81 21.31 1.77
C ASP A 230 1.68 20.18 0.73
N VAL A 231 1.32 18.97 1.17
CA VAL A 231 1.10 17.81 0.31
C VAL A 231 0.05 18.12 -0.78
N ALA A 232 -1.00 18.86 -0.45
CA ALA A 232 -2.04 19.29 -1.38
C ALA A 232 -1.51 20.23 -2.48
N GLU A 233 -0.35 20.87 -2.31
CA GLU A 233 0.27 21.70 -3.34
C GLU A 233 1.14 20.89 -4.32
N LEU A 234 1.47 19.64 -3.98
CA LEU A 234 2.19 18.71 -4.86
C LEU A 234 1.21 17.95 -5.76
N VAL A 235 -0.04 17.79 -5.30
CA VAL A 235 -1.15 17.19 -6.03
C VAL A 235 -1.89 18.30 -6.81
N PRO A 236 -2.17 18.14 -8.12
CA PRO A 236 -2.96 19.13 -8.85
C PRO A 236 -4.37 19.27 -8.25
N GLY A 237 -4.72 20.49 -7.82
CA GLY A 237 -5.89 20.78 -6.97
C GLY A 237 -7.30 20.64 -7.56
N ASP A 238 -7.50 19.97 -8.69
CA ASP A 238 -8.82 19.81 -9.34
C ASP A 238 -9.10 18.34 -9.74
N LEU A 239 -8.63 17.35 -8.97
CA LEU A 239 -8.76 15.95 -9.37
C LEU A 239 -9.35 15.11 -8.22
N GLU A 240 -10.69 15.00 -8.22
CA GLU A 240 -11.34 13.74 -7.87
C GLU A 240 -10.59 12.60 -8.56
N GLU A 241 -10.46 11.48 -7.89
CA GLU A 241 -9.68 10.31 -8.30
C GLU A 241 -10.01 9.85 -9.73
N ALA A 242 -9.18 8.96 -10.28
CA ALA A 242 -9.55 8.27 -11.51
C ALA A 242 -10.99 7.75 -11.36
N PRO A 243 -11.82 7.71 -12.42
CA PRO A 243 -13.10 7.01 -12.32
C PRO A 243 -12.79 5.56 -11.95
N ASP A 244 -13.02 5.22 -10.69
CA ASP A 244 -12.84 3.87 -10.18
C ASP A 244 -13.92 2.96 -10.77
N SER A 245 -13.42 1.76 -11.04
CA SER A 245 -14.07 0.47 -11.23
C SER A 245 -15.16 0.26 -12.29
N VAL A 246 -14.98 -0.90 -12.89
CA VAL A 246 -15.92 -1.72 -13.66
C VAL A 246 -17.32 -1.65 -13.02
N ALA A 247 -18.34 -1.41 -13.83
CA ALA A 247 -19.71 -1.64 -13.39
C ALA A 247 -19.81 -3.11 -12.93
N PRO A 248 -20.26 -3.37 -11.68
CA PRO A 248 -20.20 -4.71 -11.08
C PRO A 248 -20.84 -5.76 -11.98
N ASP A 249 -20.30 -6.98 -11.95
CA ASP A 249 -20.99 -8.11 -12.56
C ASP A 249 -22.35 -8.31 -11.90
N GLU A 250 -23.25 -9.00 -12.61
CA GLU A 250 -24.65 -9.10 -12.21
C GLU A 250 -24.84 -9.81 -10.85
N GLU A 251 -23.87 -10.63 -10.42
CA GLU A 251 -23.92 -11.45 -9.21
C GLU A 251 -23.45 -10.65 -7.98
N SER A 252 -22.38 -9.85 -8.09
CA SER A 252 -21.93 -8.94 -7.01
C SER A 252 -22.93 -7.82 -6.73
N ARG A 253 -23.65 -7.32 -7.76
CA ARG A 253 -24.75 -6.35 -7.56
C ARG A 253 -25.91 -6.91 -6.76
N GLU A 254 -26.22 -8.18 -6.98
CA GLU A 254 -27.33 -8.85 -6.33
C GLU A 254 -26.99 -9.10 -4.85
N TYR A 255 -25.76 -9.53 -4.56
CA TYR A 255 -25.30 -9.75 -3.19
C TYR A 255 -25.19 -8.45 -2.36
N ALA A 256 -24.57 -7.38 -2.89
CA ALA A 256 -24.48 -6.10 -2.18
C ALA A 256 -25.88 -5.46 -1.95
N ALA A 257 -26.80 -5.60 -2.92
CA ALA A 257 -28.18 -5.17 -2.75
C ALA A 257 -28.93 -6.01 -1.69
N GLU A 258 -28.66 -7.31 -1.58
CA GLU A 258 -29.22 -8.19 -0.55
C GLU A 258 -28.72 -7.84 0.85
N VAL A 259 -27.41 -7.57 1.01
CA VAL A 259 -26.81 -7.13 2.28
C VAL A 259 -27.38 -5.77 2.71
N GLY A 260 -27.43 -4.80 1.80
CA GLY A 260 -28.01 -3.49 2.06
C GLY A 260 -29.51 -3.57 2.43
N ALA A 261 -30.28 -4.40 1.71
CA ALA A 261 -31.69 -4.63 2.02
C ALA A 261 -31.89 -5.30 3.39
N ALA A 262 -31.00 -6.22 3.78
CA ALA A 262 -31.03 -6.86 5.10
C ALA A 262 -30.73 -5.86 6.23
N ALA A 263 -29.72 -5.00 6.06
CA ALA A 263 -29.40 -3.96 7.03
C ALA A 263 -30.55 -2.95 7.18
N ASP A 264 -31.14 -2.51 6.06
CA ASP A 264 -32.32 -1.63 6.05
C ASP A 264 -33.52 -2.27 6.74
N ALA A 265 -33.74 -3.59 6.54
CA ALA A 265 -34.82 -4.32 7.20
C ALA A 265 -34.63 -4.38 8.73
N VAL A 266 -33.39 -4.58 9.19
CA VAL A 266 -33.05 -4.57 10.62
C VAL A 266 -33.28 -3.18 11.23
N LEU A 267 -32.79 -2.13 10.58
CA LEU A 267 -32.98 -0.74 11.05
C LEU A 267 -34.46 -0.34 11.07
N LEU A 268 -35.24 -0.80 10.09
CA LEU A 268 -36.69 -0.56 10.07
C LEU A 268 -37.43 -1.27 11.22
N ASP A 269 -36.99 -2.47 11.62
CA ASP A 269 -37.68 -3.25 12.66
C ASP A 269 -37.26 -2.85 14.09
N ILE A 270 -35.95 -2.67 14.33
CA ILE A 270 -35.35 -2.52 15.67
C ILE A 270 -34.35 -1.36 15.80
N GLY A 271 -34.28 -0.44 14.83
CA GLY A 271 -33.33 0.68 14.85
C GLY A 271 -33.42 1.57 16.10
N ASP A 272 -34.64 1.95 16.49
CA ASP A 272 -34.87 2.74 17.72
C ASP A 272 -34.37 2.01 18.98
N GLU A 273 -34.52 0.68 19.01
CA GLU A 273 -34.01 -0.14 20.09
C GLU A 273 -32.47 -0.23 20.06
N ILE A 274 -31.84 -0.31 18.90
CA ILE A 274 -30.37 -0.30 18.76
C ILE A 274 -29.81 1.05 19.22
N ASP A 275 -30.36 2.17 18.76
CA ASP A 275 -29.90 3.52 19.13
C ASP A 275 -29.97 3.75 20.63
N ALA A 276 -31.06 3.33 21.26
CA ALA A 276 -31.22 3.47 22.70
C ALA A 276 -30.31 2.50 23.49
N PHE A 277 -29.95 1.33 22.95
CA PHE A 277 -28.91 0.47 23.53
C PHE A 277 -27.53 1.15 23.46
N ILE A 278 -27.17 1.72 22.31
CA ILE A 278 -25.90 2.44 22.12
C ILE A 278 -25.80 3.60 23.13
N GLY A 279 -26.85 4.40 23.28
CA GLY A 279 -26.87 5.50 24.24
C GLY A 279 -26.84 5.07 25.72
N GLU A 280 -27.21 3.82 26.04
CA GLU A 280 -27.04 3.23 27.37
C GLU A 280 -25.59 2.75 27.58
N GLU A 281 -25.00 2.10 26.57
CA GLU A 281 -23.60 1.67 26.60
C GLU A 281 -22.64 2.87 26.67
N GLU A 282 -22.92 3.97 25.97
CA GLU A 282 -22.13 5.21 26.01
C GLU A 282 -22.08 5.80 27.42
N LYS A 283 -23.23 5.87 28.09
CA LYS A 283 -23.31 6.38 29.47
C LYS A 283 -22.61 5.47 30.48
N ALA A 284 -22.59 4.17 30.23
CA ALA A 284 -22.05 3.20 31.16
C ALA A 284 -20.54 2.96 30.98
N ARG A 285 -20.06 2.98 29.73
CA ARG A 285 -18.74 2.47 29.33
C ARG A 285 -17.95 3.41 28.41
N GLY A 286 -18.50 4.56 28.04
CA GLY A 286 -17.86 5.54 27.17
C GLY A 286 -18.17 5.34 25.69
N GLU A 287 -17.84 6.36 24.90
CA GLU A 287 -18.19 6.50 23.49
C GLU A 287 -17.56 5.41 22.61
N GLU A 288 -16.27 5.12 22.81
CA GLU A 288 -15.52 4.11 22.04
C GLU A 288 -16.11 2.70 22.23
N PHE A 289 -16.43 2.34 23.47
CA PHE A 289 -17.07 1.05 23.77
C PHE A 289 -18.49 0.98 23.20
N ALA A 290 -19.24 2.08 23.26
CA ALA A 290 -20.59 2.15 22.71
C ALA A 290 -20.62 2.00 21.19
N PHE A 291 -19.62 2.56 20.51
CA PHE A 291 -19.42 2.37 19.08
C PHE A 291 -19.21 0.89 18.74
N MET A 292 -18.26 0.22 19.41
CA MET A 292 -18.03 -1.23 19.24
C MET A 292 -19.30 -2.06 19.52
N ALA A 293 -20.05 -1.67 20.56
CA ALA A 293 -21.29 -2.35 20.93
C ALA A 293 -22.40 -2.17 19.88
N GLY A 294 -22.51 -0.98 19.29
CA GLY A 294 -23.45 -0.67 18.22
C GLY A 294 -23.16 -1.48 16.95
N GLU A 295 -21.91 -1.49 16.50
CA GLU A 295 -21.48 -2.26 15.33
C GLU A 295 -21.72 -3.76 15.56
N SER A 296 -21.31 -4.28 16.72
CA SER A 296 -21.47 -5.71 17.06
C SER A 296 -22.94 -6.16 17.01
N VAL A 297 -23.86 -5.36 17.56
CA VAL A 297 -25.29 -5.67 17.57
C VAL A 297 -25.88 -5.57 16.16
N THR A 298 -25.53 -4.53 15.42
CA THR A 298 -26.06 -4.29 14.07
C THR A 298 -25.65 -5.42 13.13
N THR A 299 -24.36 -5.75 13.08
CA THR A 299 -23.83 -6.85 12.25
C THR A 299 -24.46 -8.19 12.62
N PHE A 300 -24.58 -8.51 13.91
CA PHE A 300 -25.21 -9.76 14.34
C PHE A 300 -26.68 -9.86 13.90
N CYS A 301 -27.43 -8.76 14.03
CA CYS A 301 -28.83 -8.73 13.59
C CYS A 301 -28.95 -8.85 12.06
N THR A 302 -28.08 -8.19 11.31
CA THR A 302 -28.03 -8.28 9.84
C THR A 302 -27.73 -9.70 9.39
N PHE A 303 -26.78 -10.40 10.02
CA PHE A 303 -26.45 -11.78 9.65
C PHE A 303 -27.55 -12.77 10.02
N MET A 304 -28.22 -12.58 11.16
CA MET A 304 -29.39 -13.37 11.52
C MET A 304 -30.52 -13.20 10.48
N TYR A 305 -30.71 -11.99 9.95
CA TYR A 305 -31.67 -11.74 8.88
C TYR A 305 -31.21 -12.35 7.55
N LEU A 306 -29.97 -12.09 7.14
CA LEU A 306 -29.43 -12.44 5.82
C LEU A 306 -29.23 -13.96 5.65
N PHE A 307 -28.56 -14.62 6.59
CA PHE A 307 -28.17 -16.03 6.45
C PHE A 307 -29.17 -17.01 7.04
N HIS A 308 -30.08 -16.53 7.89
CA HIS A 308 -31.06 -17.36 8.57
C HIS A 308 -32.51 -16.93 8.30
N GLY A 309 -32.74 -15.77 7.69
CA GLY A 309 -34.07 -15.32 7.28
C GLY A 309 -35.02 -15.08 8.46
N VAL A 310 -34.49 -14.76 9.65
CA VAL A 310 -35.27 -14.66 10.88
C VAL A 310 -35.19 -13.25 11.49
N GLU A 311 -36.34 -12.72 11.86
CA GLU A 311 -36.44 -11.50 12.66
C GLU A 311 -36.10 -11.80 14.12
N ILE A 312 -35.79 -10.76 14.92
CA ILE A 312 -35.36 -10.95 16.32
C ILE A 312 -36.38 -11.72 17.17
N ARG A 313 -37.67 -11.63 16.83
CA ARG A 313 -38.77 -12.34 17.52
C ARG A 313 -38.76 -13.84 17.30
N GLU A 314 -38.09 -14.29 16.26
CA GLU A 314 -38.03 -15.68 15.82
C GLU A 314 -36.70 -16.34 16.21
N TRP A 315 -35.79 -15.59 16.85
CA TRP A 315 -34.51 -16.11 17.28
C TRP A 315 -34.68 -17.26 18.27
N ASP A 316 -33.97 -18.35 18.00
CA ASP A 316 -33.86 -19.50 18.87
C ASP A 316 -32.39 -19.83 19.16
N ALA A 317 -32.16 -20.60 20.24
CA ALA A 317 -30.83 -20.94 20.73
C ALA A 317 -29.92 -21.58 19.67
N ARG A 318 -30.50 -22.41 18.77
CA ARG A 318 -29.74 -23.09 17.72
C ARG A 318 -29.30 -22.10 16.66
N THR A 319 -30.19 -21.23 16.22
CA THR A 319 -29.94 -20.26 15.13
C THR A 319 -28.95 -19.19 15.58
N VAL A 320 -29.09 -18.66 16.80
CA VAL A 320 -28.14 -17.70 17.40
C VAL A 320 -26.75 -18.30 17.58
N ARG A 321 -26.66 -19.55 18.09
CA ARG A 321 -25.37 -20.27 18.21
C ARG A 321 -24.71 -20.49 16.84
N ARG A 322 -25.52 -20.81 15.83
CA ARG A 322 -25.04 -21.05 14.47
C ARG A 322 -24.48 -19.78 13.85
N CYS A 323 -25.21 -18.66 13.94
CA CYS A 323 -24.74 -17.36 13.47
C CYS A 323 -23.42 -16.95 14.16
N LEU A 324 -23.28 -17.21 15.46
CA LEU A 324 -22.05 -16.93 16.19
C LEU A 324 -20.85 -17.72 15.66
N LEU A 325 -21.01 -19.03 15.43
CA LEU A 325 -19.90 -19.93 15.12
C LEU A 325 -19.61 -20.10 13.63
N GLU A 326 -20.59 -19.83 12.77
CA GLU A 326 -20.44 -19.92 11.33
C GLU A 326 -20.11 -18.55 10.75
N GLU A 327 -20.94 -17.53 11.02
CA GLU A 327 -20.87 -16.23 10.34
C GLU A 327 -19.99 -15.22 11.10
N MET A 328 -20.23 -15.03 12.41
CA MET A 328 -19.44 -14.05 13.19
C MET A 328 -17.98 -14.49 13.37
N VAL A 329 -17.70 -15.79 13.30
CA VAL A 329 -16.31 -16.28 13.25
C VAL A 329 -15.61 -15.77 12.01
N GLN A 330 -16.31 -15.45 10.91
CA GLN A 330 -15.71 -14.86 9.71
C GLN A 330 -15.57 -13.33 9.82
N ASN A 331 -15.86 -12.68 10.95
CA ASN A 331 -15.63 -11.24 11.05
C ASN A 331 -14.13 -10.94 10.84
N PRO A 332 -13.77 -10.18 9.79
CA PRO A 332 -12.40 -10.22 9.30
C PRO A 332 -11.50 -9.20 9.98
N ASP A 333 -12.06 -8.10 10.52
CA ASP A 333 -11.39 -7.11 11.37
C ASP A 333 -12.16 -6.88 12.67
N TYR A 334 -11.43 -6.66 13.75
CA TYR A 334 -12.01 -6.28 15.03
C TYR A 334 -10.94 -5.72 15.99
N PRO A 335 -11.31 -4.78 16.88
CA PRO A 335 -10.42 -4.31 17.94
C PRO A 335 -9.91 -5.46 18.82
N GLU A 336 -8.71 -5.35 19.39
CA GLU A 336 -8.09 -6.40 20.22
C GLU A 336 -9.02 -6.90 21.34
N GLU A 337 -9.82 -6.01 21.92
CA GLU A 337 -10.76 -6.33 23.01
C GLU A 337 -12.08 -6.97 22.54
N TRP A 338 -12.37 -6.95 21.23
CA TRP A 338 -13.67 -7.38 20.69
C TRP A 338 -14.00 -8.86 20.90
N PRO A 339 -13.09 -9.83 20.70
CA PRO A 339 -13.43 -11.25 20.85
C PRO A 339 -13.95 -11.59 22.25
N GLU A 340 -13.37 -10.97 23.29
CA GLU A 340 -13.78 -11.17 24.67
C GLU A 340 -15.08 -10.42 25.01
N ASN A 341 -15.36 -9.32 24.31
CA ASN A 341 -16.51 -8.45 24.60
C ASN A 341 -17.75 -8.73 23.73
N PHE A 342 -17.62 -9.36 22.56
CA PHE A 342 -18.71 -9.56 21.61
C PHE A 342 -19.90 -10.29 22.23
N VAL A 343 -19.69 -11.51 22.76
CA VAL A 343 -20.77 -12.28 23.39
C VAL A 343 -21.39 -11.52 24.57
N PRO A 344 -20.61 -10.93 25.51
CA PRO A 344 -21.18 -10.06 26.54
C PRO A 344 -22.02 -8.90 26.02
N ILE A 345 -21.65 -8.26 24.91
CA ILE A 345 -22.43 -7.17 24.27
C ILE A 345 -23.77 -7.73 23.77
N ILE A 346 -23.75 -8.81 22.99
CA ILE A 346 -24.96 -9.41 22.44
C ILE A 346 -25.90 -9.90 23.56
N CYS A 347 -25.36 -10.49 24.64
CA CYS A 347 -26.17 -10.89 25.78
C CYS A 347 -26.86 -9.70 26.48
N ARG A 348 -26.19 -8.55 26.61
CA ARG A 348 -26.81 -7.33 27.16
C ARG A 348 -27.91 -6.80 26.25
N PHE A 349 -27.67 -6.79 24.94
CA PHE A 349 -28.67 -6.40 23.96
C PHE A 349 -29.90 -7.31 24.02
N ILE A 350 -29.72 -8.63 24.04
CA ILE A 350 -30.80 -9.62 24.16
C ILE A 350 -31.61 -9.41 25.46
N ALA A 351 -30.93 -9.21 26.59
CA ALA A 351 -31.62 -8.91 27.86
C ALA A 351 -32.46 -7.63 27.78
N ARG A 352 -31.95 -6.61 27.07
CA ARG A 352 -32.69 -5.36 26.81
C ARG A 352 -33.90 -5.59 25.90
N MET A 353 -33.77 -6.44 24.88
CA MET A 353 -34.89 -6.77 23.97
C MET A 353 -36.00 -7.54 24.67
N GLU A 354 -35.69 -8.34 25.70
CA GLU A 354 -36.71 -8.93 26.57
C GLU A 354 -37.37 -7.88 27.47
N ALA A 355 -36.58 -6.96 28.03
CA ALA A 355 -37.11 -5.87 28.86
C ALA A 355 -38.04 -4.92 28.08
N SER A 356 -37.80 -4.72 26.78
CA SER A 356 -38.69 -3.97 25.88
C SER A 356 -39.86 -4.80 25.35
N GLY A 357 -39.91 -6.10 25.65
CA GLY A 357 -40.97 -7.02 25.24
C GLY A 357 -40.89 -7.47 23.79
N ARG A 358 -39.75 -7.27 23.11
CA ARG A 358 -39.51 -7.72 21.73
C ARG A 358 -39.29 -9.22 21.65
N ILE A 359 -38.70 -9.83 22.68
CA ILE A 359 -38.49 -11.28 22.78
C ILE A 359 -38.93 -11.78 24.16
N THR A 360 -39.08 -13.10 24.31
CA THR A 360 -39.52 -13.74 25.58
C THR A 360 -38.65 -14.90 26.02
N ASN A 361 -37.56 -15.16 25.30
CA ASN A 361 -36.68 -16.31 25.45
C ASN A 361 -35.22 -15.89 25.65
N ALA A 362 -34.96 -14.68 26.17
CA ALA A 362 -33.61 -14.15 26.31
C ALA A 362 -32.70 -15.09 27.11
N ALA A 363 -33.22 -15.70 28.17
CA ALA A 363 -32.47 -16.65 28.98
C ALA A 363 -31.91 -17.82 28.16
N ASP A 364 -32.69 -18.40 27.25
CA ASP A 364 -32.27 -19.52 26.42
C ASP A 364 -31.24 -19.08 25.36
N LEU A 365 -31.40 -17.88 24.79
CA LEU A 365 -30.46 -17.32 23.81
C LEU A 365 -29.11 -16.95 24.45
N ILE A 366 -29.13 -16.34 25.63
CA ILE A 366 -27.94 -15.97 26.40
C ILE A 366 -27.14 -17.21 26.77
N VAL A 367 -27.81 -18.26 27.28
CA VAL A 367 -27.14 -19.53 27.61
C VAL A 367 -26.47 -20.13 26.37
N ALA A 368 -27.14 -20.12 25.22
CA ALA A 368 -26.58 -20.65 23.97
C ALA A 368 -25.34 -19.90 23.50
N LEU A 369 -25.33 -18.57 23.65
CA LEU A 369 -24.18 -17.72 23.33
C LEU A 369 -23.02 -17.91 24.30
N GLU A 370 -23.30 -17.94 25.61
CA GLU A 370 -22.28 -18.13 26.65
C GLU A 370 -21.61 -19.51 26.56
N GLU A 371 -22.37 -20.57 26.26
CA GLU A 371 -21.82 -21.91 26.04
C GLU A 371 -20.94 -22.00 24.78
N ALA A 372 -21.26 -21.20 23.75
CA ALA A 372 -20.50 -21.16 22.51
C ALA A 372 -19.32 -20.17 22.53
N ALA A 373 -19.27 -19.26 23.51
CA ALA A 373 -18.27 -18.20 23.59
C ALA A 373 -16.82 -18.72 23.58
N PRO A 374 -16.43 -19.79 24.31
CA PRO A 374 -15.05 -20.28 24.28
C PRO A 374 -14.65 -20.82 22.90
N GLU A 375 -15.58 -21.49 22.21
CA GLU A 375 -15.36 -22.01 20.85
C GLU A 375 -15.24 -20.85 19.85
N PHE A 376 -16.11 -19.85 19.97
CA PHE A 376 -16.07 -18.62 19.20
C PHE A 376 -14.73 -17.88 19.39
N ILE A 377 -14.33 -17.59 20.63
CA ILE A 377 -13.07 -16.89 20.93
C ILE A 377 -11.89 -17.68 20.37
N SER A 378 -11.86 -19.00 20.58
CA SER A 378 -10.79 -19.86 20.06
C SER A 378 -10.75 -19.86 18.53
N ALA A 379 -11.89 -19.84 17.85
CA ALA A 379 -11.95 -19.82 16.39
C ALA A 379 -11.56 -18.45 15.82
N VAL A 380 -12.02 -17.36 16.44
CA VAL A 380 -11.71 -15.99 16.04
C VAL A 380 -10.24 -15.65 16.26
N THR A 381 -9.65 -16.09 17.37
CA THR A 381 -8.23 -15.84 17.70
C THR A 381 -7.26 -16.87 17.11
N SER A 382 -7.76 -17.86 16.37
CA SER A 382 -6.91 -18.90 15.77
C SER A 382 -6.03 -18.32 14.65
N PRO A 383 -4.71 -18.59 14.65
CA PRO A 383 -3.83 -18.27 13.52
C PRO A 383 -4.28 -18.90 12.19
N GLU A 384 -5.02 -20.02 12.25
CA GLU A 384 -5.53 -20.74 11.08
C GLU A 384 -6.73 -20.02 10.42
N LYS A 385 -7.50 -19.23 11.17
CA LYS A 385 -8.68 -18.51 10.64
C LYS A 385 -8.29 -17.50 9.56
N GLY A 386 -7.25 -16.71 9.79
CA GLY A 386 -6.74 -15.76 8.79
C GLY A 386 -6.29 -16.47 7.51
N GLY A 387 -5.72 -17.67 7.64
CA GLY A 387 -5.34 -18.52 6.51
C GLY A 387 -6.53 -19.13 5.76
N ASP A 388 -7.54 -19.64 6.47
CA ASP A 388 -8.72 -20.28 5.86
C ASP A 388 -9.67 -19.27 5.20
N GLN A 389 -9.84 -18.10 5.80
CA GLN A 389 -10.68 -17.03 5.26
C GLN A 389 -10.07 -16.45 3.97
N ILE A 390 -8.76 -16.20 3.99
CA ILE A 390 -8.06 -15.74 2.78
C ILE A 390 -7.99 -16.88 1.75
N ARG A 391 -7.87 -18.14 2.14
CA ARG A 391 -7.95 -19.27 1.19
C ARG A 391 -9.30 -19.31 0.46
N ARG A 392 -10.43 -19.08 1.16
CA ARG A 392 -11.76 -18.98 0.54
C ARG A 392 -11.88 -17.77 -0.39
N ILE A 393 -11.36 -16.61 0.02
CA ILE A 393 -11.35 -15.40 -0.82
C ILE A 393 -10.47 -15.62 -2.06
N LEU A 394 -9.33 -16.30 -1.93
CA LEU A 394 -8.45 -16.65 -3.04
C LEU A 394 -9.08 -17.69 -3.99
N GLU A 395 -9.85 -18.63 -3.46
CA GLU A 395 -10.65 -19.57 -4.27
C GLU A 395 -11.72 -18.81 -5.06
N LYS A 396 -12.46 -17.91 -4.40
CA LYS A 396 -13.40 -16.97 -5.05
C LYS A 396 -12.73 -16.12 -6.13
N ALA A 397 -11.56 -15.55 -5.85
CA ALA A 397 -10.80 -14.74 -6.79
C ALA A 397 -10.41 -15.55 -8.04
N ARG A 398 -9.94 -16.80 -7.84
CA ARG A 398 -9.61 -17.72 -8.94
C ARG A 398 -10.84 -18.09 -9.77
N ASP A 399 -11.96 -18.36 -9.12
CA ASP A 399 -13.23 -18.68 -9.80
C ASP A 399 -13.77 -17.46 -10.57
N GLY A 400 -13.55 -16.25 -10.06
CA GLY A 400 -13.81 -14.96 -10.71
C GLY A 400 -12.80 -14.58 -11.82
N GLY A 401 -11.81 -15.44 -12.08
CA GLY A 401 -10.82 -15.22 -13.15
C GLY A 401 -9.69 -14.24 -12.80
N ILE A 402 -9.55 -13.86 -11.53
CA ILE A 402 -8.45 -13.01 -11.07
C ILE A 402 -7.17 -13.85 -11.01
N ASP A 403 -6.12 -13.38 -11.69
CA ASP A 403 -4.81 -14.03 -11.64
C ASP A 403 -4.24 -13.89 -10.22
N PRO A 404 -3.99 -14.99 -9.49
CA PRO A 404 -3.40 -14.92 -8.16
C PRO A 404 -1.95 -14.39 -8.16
N ASN A 405 -1.35 -14.17 -9.33
CA ASN A 405 -0.05 -13.50 -9.48
C ASN A 405 -0.18 -12.00 -9.80
N ASP A 406 -1.37 -11.50 -10.10
CA ASP A 406 -1.68 -10.08 -10.17
C ASP A 406 -2.01 -9.60 -8.76
N THR A 407 -0.98 -9.15 -8.04
CA THR A 407 -1.11 -8.82 -6.62
C THR A 407 -2.03 -7.64 -6.36
N ASP A 408 -2.18 -6.72 -7.32
CA ASP A 408 -3.01 -5.52 -7.13
C ASP A 408 -4.47 -5.83 -7.40
N ALA A 409 -4.79 -6.60 -8.46
CA ALA A 409 -6.13 -7.12 -8.68
C ALA A 409 -6.60 -8.04 -7.54
N LEU A 410 -5.68 -8.87 -7.03
CA LEU A 410 -5.97 -9.77 -5.91
C LEU A 410 -6.16 -9.01 -4.59
N LEU A 411 -5.34 -8.01 -4.29
CA LEU A 411 -5.49 -7.18 -3.09
C LEU A 411 -6.76 -6.34 -3.16
N HIS A 412 -7.08 -5.77 -4.32
CA HIS A 412 -8.32 -5.02 -4.54
C HIS A 412 -9.56 -5.91 -4.39
N PHE A 413 -9.53 -7.12 -4.95
CA PHE A 413 -10.60 -8.09 -4.77
C PHE A 413 -10.75 -8.51 -3.30
N ILE A 414 -9.64 -8.81 -2.62
CA ILE A 414 -9.69 -9.18 -1.21
C ILE A 414 -10.20 -8.00 -0.36
N PHE A 415 -9.76 -6.77 -0.64
CA PHE A 415 -10.23 -5.57 0.06
C PHE A 415 -11.73 -5.35 -0.15
N ASN A 416 -12.24 -5.51 -1.36
CA ASN A 416 -13.67 -5.39 -1.63
C ASN A 416 -14.47 -6.51 -0.97
N GLU A 417 -14.02 -7.76 -1.02
CA GLU A 417 -14.63 -8.87 -0.30
C GLU A 417 -14.62 -8.63 1.22
N TYR A 418 -13.58 -7.97 1.73
CA TYR A 418 -13.47 -7.62 3.14
C TYR A 418 -14.47 -6.52 3.55
N LEU A 419 -14.67 -5.51 2.68
CA LEU A 419 -15.68 -4.47 2.86
C LEU A 419 -17.09 -5.06 2.78
N GLU A 420 -17.36 -5.93 1.80
CA GLU A 420 -18.62 -6.66 1.68
C GLU A 420 -18.89 -7.55 2.90
N MET A 421 -17.87 -8.26 3.40
CA MET A 421 -17.97 -9.06 4.63
C MET A 421 -18.22 -8.19 5.87
N ALA A 422 -17.70 -6.96 5.90
CA ALA A 422 -17.98 -5.97 6.94
C ALA A 422 -19.37 -5.31 6.79
N GLY A 423 -20.17 -5.72 5.79
CA GLY A 423 -21.50 -5.14 5.53
C GLY A 423 -21.45 -3.72 4.98
N VAL A 424 -20.29 -3.29 4.50
CA VAL A 424 -20.11 -1.99 3.85
C VAL A 424 -20.20 -2.19 2.35
N ASP A 425 -21.13 -1.46 1.74
CA ASP A 425 -21.22 -1.40 0.28
C ASP A 425 -19.88 -0.85 -0.26
N PRO A 426 -19.11 -1.64 -1.04
CA PRO A 426 -17.82 -1.21 -1.56
C PRO A 426 -17.93 0.03 -2.48
N ASP A 427 -19.14 0.37 -2.94
CA ASP A 427 -19.48 1.53 -3.76
C ASP A 427 -20.06 2.74 -2.95
N ASP A 428 -20.34 2.59 -1.63
CA ASP A 428 -20.76 3.72 -0.76
C ASP A 428 -19.54 4.57 -0.40
N THR A 429 -19.32 5.60 -1.22
CA THR A 429 -18.16 6.49 -1.17
C THR A 429 -18.05 7.25 0.16
N GLU A 430 -19.17 7.62 0.79
CA GLU A 430 -19.15 8.40 2.04
C GLU A 430 -18.80 7.52 3.24
N ARG A 431 -19.34 6.29 3.32
CA ARG A 431 -18.97 5.32 4.36
C ARG A 431 -17.60 4.70 4.14
N ARG A 432 -17.21 4.48 2.89
CA ARG A 432 -15.87 4.05 2.50
C ARG A 432 -14.84 5.11 2.93
N GLU A 433 -15.05 6.37 2.58
CA GLU A 433 -14.22 7.48 3.04
C GLU A 433 -14.26 7.64 4.56
N GLU A 434 -15.38 7.42 5.24
CA GLU A 434 -15.47 7.47 6.71
C GLU A 434 -14.70 6.34 7.39
N MET A 435 -14.79 5.09 6.90
CA MET A 435 -13.98 3.98 7.40
C MET A 435 -12.51 4.17 7.08
N THR A 436 -12.16 4.61 5.86
CA THR A 436 -10.78 4.94 5.48
C THR A 436 -10.23 6.05 6.38
N ARG A 437 -10.99 7.12 6.63
CA ARG A 437 -10.60 8.25 7.49
C ARG A 437 -10.53 7.89 8.98
N ARG A 438 -11.36 6.96 9.48
CA ARG A 438 -11.25 6.40 10.84
C ARG A 438 -10.11 5.39 10.95
N ALA A 439 -9.72 4.75 9.85
CA ALA A 439 -8.60 3.80 9.76
C ALA A 439 -7.24 4.49 9.52
N GLU A 440 -7.21 5.77 9.12
CA GLU A 440 -6.01 6.62 9.04
C GLU A 440 -5.41 6.96 10.41
N GLU A 441 -6.12 6.67 11.50
CA GLU A 441 -5.57 6.63 12.86
C GLU A 441 -5.21 5.16 13.21
N GLU A 442 -3.99 4.75 12.87
CA GLU A 442 -3.29 3.49 13.28
C GLU A 442 -3.84 2.13 12.77
N LEU A 443 -5.11 2.01 12.37
CA LEU A 443 -5.75 0.70 12.08
C LEU A 443 -5.48 0.14 10.66
N PHE A 444 -5.30 0.99 9.64
CA PHE A 444 -5.15 0.54 8.25
C PHE A 444 -3.82 -0.16 7.96
N ASP A 445 -2.75 0.25 8.63
CA ASP A 445 -1.44 -0.40 8.54
C ASP A 445 -1.52 -1.82 9.13
N ASP A 446 -2.25 -2.02 10.23
CA ASP A 446 -2.44 -3.34 10.86
C ASP A 446 -3.29 -4.28 10.00
N ILE A 447 -4.40 -3.80 9.42
CA ILE A 447 -5.26 -4.60 8.52
C ILE A 447 -4.50 -4.98 7.25
N THR A 448 -3.79 -4.02 6.65
CA THR A 448 -3.01 -4.24 5.43
C THR A 448 -1.82 -5.17 5.70
N ASP A 449 -1.17 -5.03 6.86
CA ASP A 449 -0.06 -5.88 7.25
C ASP A 449 -0.52 -7.31 7.57
N ASP A 450 -1.67 -7.48 8.25
CA ASP A 450 -2.27 -8.81 8.47
C ASP A 450 -2.71 -9.49 7.17
N LEU A 451 -3.26 -8.72 6.23
CA LEU A 451 -3.59 -9.23 4.90
C LEU A 451 -2.34 -9.69 4.15
N ARG A 452 -1.28 -8.85 4.10
CA ARG A 452 -0.02 -9.19 3.42
C ARG A 452 0.71 -10.34 4.09
N LYS A 453 0.67 -10.42 5.43
CA LYS A 453 1.18 -11.54 6.22
C LYS A 453 0.49 -12.84 5.82
N ASN A 454 -0.84 -12.88 5.87
CA ASN A 454 -1.59 -14.10 5.58
C ASN A 454 -1.42 -14.54 4.12
N MET A 455 -1.37 -13.59 3.18
CA MET A 455 -1.03 -13.87 1.77
C MET A 455 0.37 -14.47 1.61
N CYS A 456 1.36 -13.92 2.32
CA CYS A 456 2.69 -14.48 2.34
C CYS A 456 2.69 -15.92 2.88
N LEU A 457 1.95 -16.19 3.96
CA LEU A 457 1.83 -17.53 4.54
C LEU A 457 1.18 -18.53 3.59
N ILE A 458 0.12 -18.14 2.88
CA ILE A 458 -0.56 -19.03 1.92
C ILE A 458 0.37 -19.40 0.78
N ARG A 459 1.10 -18.43 0.22
CA ARG A 459 2.04 -18.71 -0.87
C ARG A 459 3.23 -19.55 -0.39
N CYS A 460 3.64 -19.39 0.87
CA CYS A 460 4.61 -20.26 1.51
C CYS A 460 4.07 -21.69 1.65
N ASP A 461 2.82 -21.86 2.12
CA ASP A 461 2.13 -23.14 2.27
C ASP A 461 1.98 -23.88 0.93
N GLU A 462 1.50 -23.19 -0.11
CA GLU A 462 1.36 -23.75 -1.46
C GLU A 462 2.69 -24.33 -2.00
N PHE A 463 3.79 -23.62 -1.77
CA PHE A 463 5.11 -24.14 -2.14
C PHE A 463 5.54 -25.31 -1.22
N CYS A 464 5.37 -25.16 0.09
CA CYS A 464 5.86 -26.10 1.10
C CYS A 464 5.08 -27.41 1.14
N SER A 465 3.85 -27.46 0.60
CA SER A 465 3.04 -28.68 0.42
C SER A 465 3.76 -29.81 -0.34
N ARG A 466 4.88 -29.50 -1.01
CA ARG A 466 5.74 -30.43 -1.74
C ARG A 466 6.73 -31.19 -0.85
N PHE A 467 6.97 -30.76 0.39
CA PHE A 467 7.88 -31.43 1.32
C PHE A 467 7.17 -32.58 2.06
N GLU A 468 7.94 -33.54 2.57
CA GLU A 468 7.39 -34.71 3.29
C GLU A 468 6.89 -34.38 4.70
N ASP A 469 7.35 -33.26 5.27
CA ASP A 469 6.97 -32.77 6.60
C ASP A 469 6.90 -31.23 6.63
N ASP A 470 6.25 -30.69 7.66
CA ASP A 470 5.96 -29.26 7.79
C ASP A 470 7.16 -28.44 8.30
N THR A 471 8.35 -29.03 8.44
CA THR A 471 9.52 -28.35 9.03
C THR A 471 9.88 -27.05 8.31
N VAL A 472 9.70 -27.00 6.98
CA VAL A 472 9.97 -25.79 6.20
C VAL A 472 8.84 -24.77 6.39
N LEU A 473 7.59 -25.23 6.42
CA LEU A 473 6.42 -24.37 6.61
C LEU A 473 6.43 -23.72 8.00
N ASP A 474 6.71 -24.48 9.07
CA ASP A 474 6.84 -23.96 10.44
C ASP A 474 7.87 -22.83 10.54
N ARG A 475 8.97 -22.95 9.76
CA ARG A 475 10.00 -21.91 9.67
C ARG A 475 9.52 -20.70 8.88
N CYS A 476 8.80 -20.91 7.78
CA CYS A 476 8.17 -19.81 7.04
C CYS A 476 7.22 -19.02 7.95
N VAL A 477 6.36 -19.72 8.70
CA VAL A 477 5.44 -19.13 9.68
C VAL A 477 6.20 -18.29 10.71
N SER A 478 7.24 -18.87 11.31
CA SER A 478 8.08 -18.16 12.29
C SER A 478 8.73 -16.89 11.73
N ILE A 479 9.24 -16.95 10.49
CA ILE A 479 9.87 -15.80 9.82
C ILE A 479 8.84 -14.72 9.53
N VAL A 480 7.67 -15.09 9.01
CA VAL A 480 6.61 -14.13 8.64
C VAL A 480 6.03 -13.43 9.86
N HIS A 481 5.83 -14.14 10.96
CA HIS A 481 5.46 -13.51 12.24
C HIS A 481 6.50 -12.50 12.71
N ALA A 482 7.78 -12.86 12.66
CA ALA A 482 8.86 -11.95 13.05
C ALA A 482 8.97 -10.72 12.14
N LEU A 483 8.58 -10.83 10.87
CA LEU A 483 8.52 -9.70 9.94
C LEU A 483 7.32 -8.80 10.20
N ARG A 484 6.14 -9.37 10.50
CA ARG A 484 4.93 -8.64 10.86
C ARG A 484 5.13 -7.84 12.14
N ASP A 485 5.66 -8.48 13.18
CA ASP A 485 5.85 -7.84 14.49
C ASP A 485 7.03 -6.84 14.51
N HIS A 486 7.69 -6.59 13.37
CA HIS A 486 8.85 -5.71 13.29
C HIS A 486 8.42 -4.24 13.15
N PRO A 487 8.98 -3.29 13.94
CA PRO A 487 8.53 -1.89 13.98
C PRO A 487 8.66 -1.12 12.66
N ASP A 488 9.51 -1.59 11.74
CA ASP A 488 9.66 -0.99 10.40
C ASP A 488 8.62 -1.47 9.38
N ALA A 489 7.69 -2.35 9.77
CA ALA A 489 6.64 -2.96 8.94
C ALA A 489 7.13 -3.41 7.54
N PRO A 490 8.14 -4.32 7.47
CA PRO A 490 8.78 -4.69 6.22
C PRO A 490 7.85 -5.35 5.20
N LEU A 491 6.77 -6.02 5.64
CA LEU A 491 5.81 -6.68 4.76
C LEU A 491 4.92 -5.69 4.00
N LEU A 492 4.68 -4.49 4.53
CA LEU A 492 3.98 -3.39 3.83
C LEU A 492 4.77 -2.86 2.62
N ARG A 493 6.07 -3.19 2.49
CA ARG A 493 6.95 -2.59 1.49
C ARG A 493 7.40 -3.59 0.42
N GLY A 494 7.22 -3.21 -0.85
CA GLY A 494 7.69 -3.98 -2.01
C GLY A 494 6.87 -5.24 -2.29
N ASP A 495 7.30 -6.02 -3.28
CA ASP A 495 6.54 -7.14 -3.83
C ASP A 495 6.30 -8.29 -2.83
N MET A 496 5.03 -8.68 -2.67
CA MET A 496 4.57 -9.70 -1.72
C MET A 496 4.95 -11.13 -2.14
N LEU A 497 4.95 -11.43 -3.44
CA LEU A 497 5.40 -12.73 -3.95
C LEU A 497 6.92 -12.87 -3.82
N LEU A 498 7.67 -11.77 -3.97
CA LEU A 498 9.10 -11.76 -3.73
C LEU A 498 9.43 -11.94 -2.24
N TRP A 499 8.64 -11.36 -1.34
CA TRP A 499 8.70 -11.65 0.10
C TRP A 499 8.44 -13.12 0.38
N SER A 500 7.38 -13.69 -0.19
CA SER A 500 7.03 -15.11 -0.05
C SER A 500 8.16 -16.02 -0.53
N ALA A 501 8.73 -15.72 -1.71
CA ALA A 501 9.87 -16.45 -2.26
C ALA A 501 11.10 -16.36 -1.35
N ALA A 502 11.36 -15.18 -0.78
CA ALA A 502 12.48 -14.96 0.14
C ALA A 502 12.30 -15.70 1.47
N VAL A 503 11.10 -15.70 2.04
CA VAL A 503 10.75 -16.44 3.25
C VAL A 503 10.98 -17.93 3.05
N VAL A 504 10.42 -18.52 1.99
CA VAL A 504 10.61 -19.94 1.65
C VAL A 504 12.09 -20.26 1.44
N TYR A 505 12.82 -19.41 0.73
CA TYR A 505 14.24 -19.60 0.48
C TYR A 505 15.06 -19.55 1.78
N ALA A 506 14.76 -18.62 2.68
CA ALA A 506 15.39 -18.49 3.99
C ALA A 506 15.08 -19.68 4.89
N ALA A 507 13.82 -20.11 4.96
CA ALA A 507 13.41 -21.31 5.69
C ALA A 507 14.12 -22.58 5.17
N CYS A 508 14.24 -22.73 3.84
CA CYS A 508 14.99 -23.82 3.23
C CYS A 508 16.50 -23.76 3.53
N GLN A 509 17.09 -22.56 3.64
CA GLN A 509 18.48 -22.41 4.08
C GLN A 509 18.66 -22.84 5.54
N ASP A 510 17.73 -22.45 6.42
CA ASP A 510 17.77 -22.79 7.84
C ASP A 510 17.57 -24.29 8.08
N ALA A 511 16.75 -24.93 7.24
CA ALA A 511 16.60 -26.39 7.17
C ALA A 511 17.79 -27.09 6.49
N ARG A 512 18.83 -26.36 6.05
CA ARG A 512 20.02 -26.87 5.34
C ARG A 512 19.73 -27.55 4.01
N LEU A 513 18.56 -27.28 3.42
CA LEU A 513 18.15 -27.75 2.09
C LEU A 513 18.82 -26.92 0.98
N ILE A 514 19.17 -25.66 1.27
CA ILE A 514 19.93 -24.76 0.38
C ILE A 514 21.27 -24.39 1.02
N ARG A 515 22.39 -24.69 0.33
CA ARG A 515 23.74 -24.39 0.84
C ARG A 515 24.30 -23.06 0.32
N PRO A 516 24.95 -22.22 1.15
CA PRO A 516 25.62 -21.00 0.69
C PRO A 516 26.89 -21.29 -0.13
N GLY A 517 27.11 -20.57 -1.24
CA GLY A 517 28.45 -20.39 -1.82
C GLY A 517 28.86 -21.21 -3.06
N ARG A 518 28.01 -22.07 -3.64
CA ARG A 518 28.21 -22.63 -5.00
C ARG A 518 26.85 -22.76 -5.69
N GLY A 519 26.76 -22.48 -6.99
CA GLY A 519 25.53 -22.44 -7.80
C GLY A 519 24.46 -23.42 -7.32
N GLY A 520 23.28 -22.88 -7.01
CA GLY A 520 22.34 -23.44 -6.04
C GLY A 520 21.83 -24.86 -6.31
N PRO A 521 21.27 -25.53 -5.29
CA PRO A 521 20.52 -26.77 -5.50
C PRO A 521 19.32 -26.53 -6.43
N PRO A 522 18.79 -27.58 -7.09
CA PRO A 522 17.61 -27.47 -7.95
C PRO A 522 16.45 -26.72 -7.25
N LEU A 523 16.31 -26.91 -5.94
CA LEU A 523 15.31 -26.25 -5.11
C LEU A 523 15.33 -24.71 -5.17
N GLY A 524 16.51 -24.08 -5.23
CA GLY A 524 16.57 -22.61 -5.34
C GLY A 524 16.03 -22.08 -6.67
N ARG A 525 16.19 -22.85 -7.75
CA ARG A 525 15.60 -22.55 -9.07
C ARG A 525 14.13 -22.94 -9.12
N GLU A 526 13.72 -23.98 -8.41
CA GLU A 526 12.32 -24.36 -8.28
C GLU A 526 11.52 -23.28 -7.53
N ILE A 527 12.07 -22.70 -6.45
CA ILE A 527 11.49 -21.53 -5.78
C ILE A 527 11.38 -20.38 -6.79
N GLY A 528 12.48 -20.03 -7.48
CA GLY A 528 12.46 -18.98 -8.49
C GLY A 528 11.41 -19.19 -9.58
N SER A 529 11.29 -20.42 -10.10
CA SER A 529 10.32 -20.76 -11.13
C SER A 529 8.88 -20.77 -10.62
N PHE A 530 8.65 -21.16 -9.36
CA PHE A 530 7.30 -21.17 -8.78
C PHE A 530 6.79 -19.76 -8.52
N PHE A 531 7.66 -18.89 -8.00
CA PHE A 531 7.29 -17.52 -7.65
C PHE A 531 7.49 -16.50 -8.78
N GLY A 532 8.07 -16.90 -9.92
CA GLY A 532 8.28 -16.01 -11.07
C GLY A 532 9.47 -15.06 -10.94
N PHE A 533 10.44 -15.35 -10.06
CA PHE A 533 11.60 -14.48 -9.81
C PHE A 533 12.93 -15.14 -10.10
N GLU A 534 13.89 -14.33 -10.56
CA GLU A 534 15.28 -14.74 -10.65
C GLU A 534 15.84 -15.04 -9.25
N VAL A 535 16.66 -16.10 -9.17
CA VAL A 535 17.25 -16.55 -7.90
C VAL A 535 18.12 -15.47 -7.25
N SER A 536 18.68 -14.56 -8.04
CA SER A 536 19.42 -13.38 -7.56
C SER A 536 18.51 -12.42 -6.80
N SER A 537 17.32 -12.11 -7.31
CA SER A 537 16.35 -11.21 -6.68
C SER A 537 15.86 -11.78 -5.35
N ILE A 538 15.57 -13.08 -5.32
CA ILE A 538 15.19 -13.80 -4.10
C ILE A 538 16.31 -13.72 -3.06
N ARG A 539 17.57 -13.95 -3.45
CA ARG A 539 18.71 -13.87 -2.53
C ARG A 539 18.94 -12.48 -1.97
N SER A 540 18.76 -11.42 -2.76
CA SER A 540 18.82 -10.04 -2.29
C SER A 540 17.71 -9.77 -1.27
N LYS A 541 16.48 -10.20 -1.56
CA LYS A 541 15.36 -10.08 -0.63
C LYS A 541 15.57 -10.91 0.65
N VAL A 542 16.18 -12.09 0.58
CA VAL A 542 16.59 -12.89 1.76
C VAL A 542 17.60 -12.12 2.62
N LYS A 543 18.55 -11.39 2.03
CA LYS A 543 19.50 -10.57 2.81
C LYS A 543 18.79 -9.44 3.54
N ALA A 544 17.86 -8.74 2.88
CA ALA A 544 17.01 -7.73 3.52
C ALA A 544 16.16 -8.33 4.64
N LEU A 545 15.49 -9.45 4.37
CA LEU A 545 14.71 -10.23 5.34
C LEU A 545 15.52 -10.56 6.59
N ARG A 546 16.76 -11.02 6.46
CA ARG A 546 17.62 -11.34 7.60
C ARG A 546 18.02 -10.13 8.43
N GLY A 547 18.00 -8.92 7.86
CA GLY A 547 18.23 -7.68 8.60
C GLY A 547 17.11 -7.35 9.59
N PHE A 548 15.89 -7.85 9.34
CA PHE A 548 14.72 -7.67 10.21
C PHE A 548 14.57 -8.79 11.25
N LEU A 549 15.28 -9.91 11.09
CA LEU A 549 15.20 -11.01 12.05
C LEU A 549 16.22 -10.83 13.19
N PRO A 550 15.90 -11.25 14.43
CA PRO A 550 16.86 -11.26 15.52
C PRO A 550 18.11 -12.05 15.13
N ALA A 551 19.30 -11.56 15.51
CA ALA A 551 20.55 -12.27 15.28
C ALA A 551 20.49 -13.67 15.92
N GLN A 552 20.56 -14.72 15.10
CA GLN A 552 20.60 -16.12 15.54
C GLN A 552 21.97 -16.54 16.05
#